data_AF-A0A7W0GGD9-F1
#
_entry.id   AF-A0A7W0GGD9-F1
#
_cell.length_a   1.000
_cell.length_b   1.000
_cell.length_c   1.000
_cell.angle_alpha   90.00
_cell.angle_beta   90.00
_cell.angle_gamma   90.00
#
_symmetry.space_group_name_H-M   'P 1'
#
loop_
_entity.id
_entity.type
_entity.pdbx_description
1 polymer ?
#
loop_
_entity_poly.entity_id
_entity_poly.type
_entity_poly.pdbx_seq_one_letter_code
_entity_poly.pdbx_strand_id
1 'polypeptide(L)' 'MSSEMAALVEAFGYGWDDLQWLSLNAMKSAFIPFDERLELINTVIKPGYATLKA' A
#
# COMPACT_ATOMS: atom_id res chain seq x y z
N MET A 1 2.01 -1.37 -12.00
CA MET A 1 2.63 -2.43 -11.19
C MET A 1 1.56 -3.32 -10.57
N SER A 2 0.72 -3.96 -11.40
CA SER A 2 -0.33 -4.86 -10.89
C SER A 2 0.11 -6.32 -10.98
N SER A 3 0.96 -6.67 -11.94
CA SER A 3 1.50 -8.02 -12.13
C SER A 3 2.43 -8.46 -11.00
N GLU A 4 3.30 -7.57 -10.51
CA GLU A 4 4.24 -7.89 -9.43
C GLU A 4 3.51 -8.14 -8.11
N MET A 5 2.48 -7.34 -7.80
CA MET A 5 1.66 -7.52 -6.60
C MET A 5 0.84 -8.81 -6.68
N ALA A 6 0.28 -9.14 -7.86
CA ALA A 6 -0.41 -10.42 -8.06
C ALA A 6 0.53 -11.61 -7.86
N ALA A 7 1.77 -11.54 -8.38
CA ALA A 7 2.76 -12.59 -8.18
C ALA A 7 3.11 -12.80 -6.70
N LEU A 8 3.16 -11.74 -5.89
CA LEU A 8 3.38 -11.87 -4.45
C LEU A 8 2.22 -12.58 -3.74
N VAL A 9 0.98 -12.28 -4.14
CA VAL A 9 -0.22 -12.97 -3.63
C VAL A 9 -0.17 -14.45 -3.97
N GLU A 10 0.14 -14.81 -5.23
CA GLU A 10 0.20 -16.19 -5.68
C GLU A 10 1.34 -16.99 -5.03
N ALA A 11 2.53 -16.40 -4.94
CA ALA A 11 3.72 -17.09 -4.44
C ALA A 11 3.74 -17.23 -2.91
N PHE A 12 3.22 -16.24 -2.18
CA PHE A 12 3.38 -16.16 -0.71
C PHE A 12 2.06 -16.12 0.06
N GLY A 13 0.91 -16.13 -0.62
CA GLY A 13 -0.40 -16.08 0.03
C GLY A 13 -0.70 -14.73 0.70
N TYR A 14 -0.08 -13.65 0.23
CA TYR A 14 -0.27 -12.31 0.79
C TYR A 14 -1.71 -11.84 0.65
N GLY A 15 -2.25 -11.28 1.73
CA GLY A 15 -3.59 -10.69 1.77
C GLY A 15 -3.56 -9.17 1.66
N TRP A 16 -4.73 -8.55 1.77
CA TRP A 16 -4.86 -7.09 1.75
C TRP A 16 -4.09 -6.39 2.88
N ASP A 17 -3.88 -7.06 4.03
CA ASP A 17 -3.04 -6.53 5.11
C ASP A 17 -1.57 -6.42 4.71
N ASP A 18 -1.01 -7.44 4.06
CA ASP A 18 0.38 -7.44 3.59
C ASP A 18 0.61 -6.40 2.49
N LEU A 19 -0.31 -6.33 1.52
CA LEU A 19 -0.22 -5.35 0.43
C LEU A 19 -0.38 -3.91 0.95
N GLN A 20 -1.25 -3.68 1.94
CA GLN A 20 -1.33 -2.40 2.62
C GLN A 20 -0.02 -2.07 3.33
N TRP A 21 0.57 -3.04 4.05
CA TRP A 21 1.84 -2.85 4.74
C TRP A 21 2.97 -2.49 3.77
N LEU A 22 3.10 -3.18 2.64
CA LEU A 22 4.08 -2.87 1.59
C LEU A 22 3.87 -1.44 1.05
N SER A 23 2.63 -1.09 0.74
CA SER A 23 2.28 0.24 0.20
C SER A 23 2.59 1.38 1.18
N LEU A 24 2.31 1.16 2.47
CA LEU A 24 2.63 2.13 3.53
C LEU A 24 4.14 2.33 3.67
N ASN A 25 4.93 1.25 3.65
CA ASN A 25 6.39 1.34 3.76
C ASN A 25 7.02 1.96 2.52
N ALA A 26 6.48 1.70 1.33
CA ALA A 26 6.87 2.37 0.11
C ALA A 26 6.66 3.89 0.21
N MET A 27 5.46 4.34 0.63
CA MET A 27 5.18 5.77 0.75
C MET A 27 6.00 6.44 1.85
N LYS A 28 6.24 5.77 2.99
CA LYS A 28 7.15 6.27 4.02
C LYS A 28 8.57 6.47 3.51
N SER A 29 9.01 5.66 2.54
CA SER A 29 10.37 5.70 1.97
C SER A 29 10.47 6.55 0.70
N ALA A 30 9.36 7.10 0.20
CA ALA A 30 9.34 7.87 -1.04
C ALA A 30 10.12 9.18 -0.91
N PHE A 31 10.79 9.59 -2.00
CA PHE A 31 11.57 10.83 -2.07
C PHE A 31 10.70 12.03 -2.47
N ILE A 32 9.60 12.22 -1.75
CA ILE A 32 8.75 13.41 -1.80
C ILE A 32 8.74 14.07 -0.40
N PRO A 33 8.32 15.35 -0.28
CA PRO A 33 8.23 16.02 1.02
C PRO A 33 7.45 15.22 2.07
N PHE A 34 7.83 15.38 3.34
CA PHE A 34 7.25 14.62 4.45
C PHE A 34 5.73 14.78 4.56
N ASP A 35 5.23 16.00 4.43
CA ASP A 35 3.80 16.29 4.56
C ASP A 35 3.00 15.66 3.41
N GLU A 36 3.55 15.65 2.19
CA GLU A 36 2.93 14.99 1.04
C GLU A 36 2.84 13.46 1.22
N ARG A 37 3.86 12.84 1.84
CA ARG A 37 3.79 11.42 2.21
C ARG A 37 2.65 11.17 3.18
N LEU A 38 2.51 12.02 4.22
CA LEU A 38 1.44 11.89 5.21
C LEU A 38 0.06 12.09 4.59
N GLU A 39 -0.09 13.06 3.69
CA GLU A 39 -1.33 13.28 2.96
C GLU A 39 -1.73 12.04 2.18
N LEU A 40 -0.86 11.54 1.29
CA LEU A 40 -1.13 10.35 0.48
C LEU A 40 -1.42 9.11 1.33
N ILE A 41 -0.69 8.91 2.44
CA ILE A 41 -0.93 7.79 3.36
C ILE A 41 -2.35 7.85 3.94
N ASN A 42 -2.78 9.02 4.40
CA ASN A 42 -4.02 9.16 5.16
C ASN A 42 -5.26 9.34 4.28
N THR A 43 -5.13 9.95 3.11
CA THR A 43 -6.28 10.27 2.24
C THR A 43 -6.46 9.29 1.08
N VAL A 44 -5.40 8.60 0.65
CA VAL A 44 -5.45 7.66 -0.47
C VAL A 44 -5.20 6.23 -0.04
N ILE A 45 -4.05 5.94 0.57
CA ILE A 45 -3.61 4.54 0.82
C ILE A 45 -4.51 3.88 1.87
N LYS A 46 -4.60 4.43 3.08
CA LYS A 46 -5.40 3.82 4.16
C LYS A 46 -6.88 3.68 3.77
N PRO A 47 -7.57 4.71 3.22
CA PRO A 47 -8.97 4.58 2.83
C PRO A 47 -9.17 3.57 1.70
N GLY A 48 -8.26 3.54 0.71
CA GLY A 48 -8.34 2.58 -0.40
C GLY A 48 -8.33 1.13 0.09
N TYR A 49 -7.40 0.78 0.98
CA TYR A 49 -7.36 -0.56 1.56
C TYR A 49 -8.50 -0.85 2.53
N ALA A 50 -9.00 0.16 3.25
CA ALA A 50 -10.17 -0.02 4.11
C ALA A 50 -11.40 -0.44 3.29
N THR A 51 -11.61 0.18 2.12
CA THR A 51 -12.69 -0.20 1.19
C THR A 51 -12.54 -1.63 0.65
N LEU A 52 -11.32 -2.09 0.38
CA LEU A 52 -11.05 -3.44 -0.13
C LEU A 52 -11.22 -4.55 0.93
N LYS A 53 -11.17 -4.18 2.22
CA LYS A 53 -11.31 -5.11 3.35
C LYS A 53 -12.73 -5.16 3.92
N ALA A 54 -13.62 -4.27 3.47
CA ALA A 54 -15.04 -4.24 3.86
C ALA A 54 -15.83 -5.29 3.08
#